data_AF-A0A660WQD1-F1
#
_entry.id   AF-A0A660WQD1-F1
#
_cell.length_a   1.000
_cell.length_b   1.000
_cell.length_c   1.000
_cell.angle_alpha   90.00
_cell.angle_beta   90.00
_cell.angle_gamma   90.00
#
_symmetry.space_group_name_H-M   'P 1'
#
loop_
_entity.id
_entity.type
_entity.pdbx_description
1 polymer ?
#
loop_
_entity_poly.entity_id
_entity_poly.type
_entity_poly.pdbx_seq_one_letter_code
_entity_poly.pdbx_strand_id
1 'polypeptide(L)'
;MRTNLGIWDGVKEKFISEFGSHTYKFWIDPLSVTETQEGVLELQAPNIFFADWIRERYVDKILQYLKDLTGREYRIKLTIVERPLQDKTIKPSQVISKHILERLNPNYTFADFVVGECNKLAHAAALAVTASPAKAYNPLFIYGGVGLGKTHLLHAIGHEIINHYPHFRVQYISSEEFTNQLIQA
;
A
#
# COMPACT_ATOMS: atom_id res chain seq x y z
N MET A 1 -5.32 -1.53 38.77
CA MET A 1 -5.86 -0.98 37.51
C MET A 1 -5.01 -1.52 36.37
N ARG A 2 -5.59 -2.25 35.41
CA ARG A 2 -4.85 -2.69 34.21
C ARG A 2 -4.69 -1.47 33.30
N THR A 3 -3.47 -1.16 32.88
CA THR A 3 -3.21 -0.12 31.88
C THR A 3 -3.80 -0.52 30.52
N ASN A 4 -4.12 0.44 29.67
CA ASN A 4 -4.73 0.19 28.35
C ASN A 4 -3.84 -0.70 27.46
N LEU A 5 -2.52 -0.64 27.65
CA LEU A 5 -1.54 -1.54 27.03
C LEU A 5 -1.79 -3.02 27.40
N GLY A 6 -2.00 -3.32 28.69
CA GLY A 6 -2.27 -4.68 29.15
C GLY A 6 -3.66 -5.20 28.75
N ILE A 7 -4.63 -4.31 28.51
CA ILE A 7 -5.95 -4.68 27.98
C ILE A 7 -5.81 -5.07 26.50
N TRP A 8 -5.04 -4.30 25.72
CA TRP A 8 -4.80 -4.59 24.31
C TRP A 8 -4.07 -5.92 24.11
N ASP A 9 -3.10 -6.26 24.96
CA ASP A 9 -2.43 -7.57 24.87
C ASP A 9 -3.39 -8.74 25.12
N GLY A 10 -4.37 -8.59 26.02
CA GLY A 10 -5.45 -9.57 26.18
C GLY A 10 -6.37 -9.68 24.96
N VAL A 11 -6.63 -8.57 24.26
CA VAL A 11 -7.36 -8.57 22.98
C VAL A 11 -6.57 -9.32 21.92
N LYS A 12 -5.25 -9.09 21.82
CA LYS A 12 -4.36 -9.78 20.87
C LYS A 12 -4.38 -11.30 21.08
N GLU A 13 -4.26 -11.76 22.33
CA GLU A 13 -4.26 -13.19 22.65
C GLU A 13 -5.58 -13.87 22.24
N LYS A 14 -6.73 -13.26 22.57
CA LYS A 14 -8.04 -13.75 22.10
C LYS A 14 -8.14 -13.78 20.57
N PHE A 15 -7.64 -12.73 19.92
CA PHE A 15 -7.69 -12.61 18.46
C PHE A 15 -6.83 -13.68 17.76
N ILE A 16 -5.64 -13.98 18.29
CA ILE A 16 -4.78 -15.06 17.79
C ILE A 16 -5.49 -16.42 17.91
N SER A 17 -6.18 -16.65 19.02
CA SER A 17 -6.91 -17.91 19.25
C SER A 17 -8.11 -18.10 18.31
N GLU A 18 -8.80 -17.03 17.89
CA GLU A 18 -10.01 -17.13 17.05
C GLU A 18 -9.70 -17.03 15.54
N PHE A 19 -8.77 -16.17 15.12
CA PHE A 19 -8.50 -15.88 13.70
C PHE A 19 -7.16 -16.42 13.19
N GLY A 20 -6.37 -17.05 14.06
CA GLY A 20 -5.07 -17.61 13.74
C GLY A 20 -3.95 -16.57 13.61
N SER A 21 -2.71 -17.07 13.63
CA SER A 21 -1.49 -16.25 13.64
C SER A 21 -1.27 -15.43 12.37
N HIS A 22 -1.77 -15.88 11.21
CA HIS A 22 -1.61 -15.19 9.94
C HIS A 22 -2.43 -13.90 9.90
N THR A 23 -3.74 -13.98 10.18
CA THR A 23 -4.64 -12.82 10.24
C THR A 23 -4.15 -11.79 11.27
N TYR A 24 -3.72 -12.26 12.44
CA TYR A 24 -3.13 -11.41 13.47
C TYR A 24 -1.92 -10.63 12.94
N LYS A 25 -0.96 -11.32 12.31
CA LYS A 25 0.29 -10.71 11.84
C LYS A 25 0.06 -9.62 10.78
N PHE A 26 -0.96 -9.79 9.94
CA PHE A 26 -1.25 -8.82 8.89
C PHE A 26 -2.13 -7.67 9.35
N TRP A 27 -3.13 -7.91 10.19
CA TRP A 27 -4.16 -6.91 10.49
C TRP A 27 -4.10 -6.33 11.91
N ILE A 28 -3.62 -7.09 12.89
CA ILE A 28 -3.65 -6.66 14.30
C ILE A 28 -2.27 -6.22 14.79
N ASP A 29 -1.21 -6.92 14.43
CA ASP A 29 0.17 -6.59 14.80
C ASP A 29 0.61 -5.19 14.34
N PRO A 30 0.24 -4.71 13.14
CA PRO A 30 0.60 -3.36 12.71
C PRO A 30 -0.13 -2.24 13.47
N LEU A 31 -1.19 -2.56 14.22
CA LEU A 31 -1.94 -1.57 14.99
C LEU A 31 -1.16 -1.16 16.24
N SER A 32 -0.87 0.14 16.34
CA SER A 32 -0.29 0.72 17.55
C SER A 32 -1.39 1.31 18.40
N VAL A 33 -1.40 0.99 19.70
CA VAL A 33 -2.37 1.58 20.64
C VAL A 33 -1.72 2.72 21.35
N THR A 34 -2.38 3.88 21.33
CA THR A 34 -1.94 5.02 22.15
C THR A 34 -2.80 5.08 23.40
N GLU A 35 -2.16 5.29 24.55
CA GLU A 35 -2.87 5.47 25.80
C GLU A 35 -3.74 6.73 25.73
N THR A 36 -5.05 6.54 25.86
CA THR A 36 -6.04 7.61 25.76
C THR A 36 -6.89 7.65 27.03
N GLN A 37 -7.49 8.81 27.30
CA GLN A 37 -8.34 9.09 28.45
C GLN A 37 -9.52 8.11 28.56
N GLU A 38 -10.06 8.00 29.78
CA GLU A 38 -11.00 6.96 30.21
C GLU A 38 -12.12 6.65 29.19
N GLY A 39 -12.15 5.41 28.71
CA GLY A 39 -13.24 4.86 27.87
C GLY A 39 -13.04 4.95 26.35
N VAL A 40 -11.95 5.54 25.86
CA VAL A 40 -11.63 5.59 24.42
C VAL A 40 -10.30 4.88 24.16
N LEU A 41 -10.32 3.91 23.25
CA LEU A 41 -9.12 3.21 22.76
C LEU A 41 -8.75 3.78 21.39
N GLU A 42 -7.59 4.44 21.31
CA GLU A 42 -7.08 4.95 20.03
C GLU A 42 -6.18 3.92 19.35
N LEU A 43 -6.63 3.44 18.19
CA LEU A 43 -5.92 2.47 17.34
C LEU A 43 -5.32 3.19 16.14
N GLN A 44 -4.01 3.09 16.01
CA GLN A 44 -3.27 3.69 14.91
C GLN A 44 -3.06 2.67 13.79
N ALA A 45 -3.65 2.94 12.63
CA ALA A 45 -3.51 2.15 11.42
C ALA A 45 -2.40 2.71 10.52
N PRO A 46 -1.73 1.85 9.73
CA PRO A 46 -0.63 2.25 8.84
C PRO A 46 -1.10 3.05 7.61
N ASN A 47 -2.35 2.90 7.18
CA ASN A 47 -2.93 3.65 6.06
C ASN A 47 -4.46 3.63 6.13
N ILE A 48 -5.11 4.40 5.24
CA ILE A 48 -6.57 4.54 5.21
C ILE A 48 -7.31 3.23 4.88
N PHE A 49 -6.82 2.46 3.90
CA PHE A 49 -7.43 1.18 3.53
C PHE A 49 -7.39 0.19 4.70
N PHE A 50 -6.30 0.21 5.45
CA PHE A 50 -6.15 -0.61 6.64
C PHE A 50 -7.12 -0.19 7.74
N ALA A 51 -7.25 1.11 7.98
CA ALA A 51 -8.22 1.64 8.94
C ALA A 51 -9.64 1.24 8.56
N ASP A 52 -10.00 1.35 7.27
CA ASP A 52 -11.33 0.98 6.77
C ASP A 52 -11.58 -0.52 6.89
N TRP A 53 -10.61 -1.36 6.54
CA TRP A 53 -10.72 -2.82 6.69
C TRP A 53 -10.92 -3.23 8.15
N ILE A 54 -10.15 -2.65 9.08
CA ILE A 54 -10.34 -2.90 10.52
C ILE A 54 -11.72 -2.44 10.98
N ARG A 55 -12.17 -1.27 10.50
CA ARG A 55 -13.48 -0.71 10.84
C ARG A 55 -14.62 -1.62 10.41
N GLU A 56 -14.57 -2.12 9.18
CA GLU A 56 -15.65 -2.93 8.61
C GLU A 56 -15.67 -4.36 9.15
N ARG A 57 -14.49 -4.96 9.38
CA ARG A 57 -14.40 -6.39 9.66
C ARG A 57 -14.20 -6.76 11.12
N TYR A 58 -13.50 -5.91 11.89
CA TYR A 58 -12.96 -6.31 13.19
C TYR A 58 -13.33 -5.39 14.34
N VAL A 59 -13.83 -4.17 14.11
CA VAL A 59 -14.21 -3.25 15.20
C VAL A 59 -15.22 -3.88 16.16
N ASP A 60 -16.26 -4.54 15.65
CA ASP A 60 -17.28 -5.17 16.50
C ASP A 60 -16.69 -6.27 17.39
N LYS A 61 -15.77 -7.07 16.83
CA LYS A 61 -15.08 -8.14 17.55
C LYS A 61 -14.13 -7.58 18.61
N ILE A 62 -13.38 -6.53 18.28
CA ILE A 62 -12.49 -5.86 19.22
C ILE A 62 -13.31 -5.26 20.38
N LEU A 63 -14.43 -4.60 20.09
CA LEU A 63 -15.35 -4.07 21.11
C LEU A 63 -15.90 -5.17 22.02
N GLN A 64 -16.28 -6.32 21.43
CA GLN A 64 -16.73 -7.48 22.20
C GLN A 64 -15.63 -7.99 23.14
N TYR A 65 -14.40 -8.14 22.66
CA TYR A 65 -13.29 -8.59 23.50
C TYR A 65 -12.93 -7.58 24.60
N LEU A 66 -12.98 -6.28 24.31
CA LEU A 66 -12.80 -5.23 25.30
C LEU A 66 -13.87 -5.32 26.40
N LYS A 67 -15.14 -5.53 26.02
CA LYS A 67 -16.25 -5.72 26.96
C LYS A 67 -16.03 -6.94 27.84
N ASP A 68 -15.64 -8.08 27.25
CA ASP A 68 -15.38 -9.31 28.01
C ASP A 68 -14.23 -9.17 29.01
N LEU A 69 -13.16 -8.45 28.64
CA LEU A 69 -11.93 -8.34 29.44
C LEU A 69 -12.01 -7.30 30.56
N THR A 70 -12.84 -6.27 30.37
CA THR A 70 -12.88 -5.10 31.26
C THR A 70 -14.23 -4.88 31.93
N GLY A 71 -15.29 -5.50 31.42
CA GLY A 71 -16.67 -5.27 31.84
C GLY A 71 -17.21 -3.87 31.51
N ARG A 72 -16.48 -3.08 30.71
CA ARG A 72 -16.84 -1.69 30.36
C ARG A 72 -17.03 -1.54 28.86
N GLU A 73 -17.84 -0.57 28.46
CA GLU A 73 -17.96 -0.18 27.05
C GLU A 73 -16.82 0.76 26.68
N TYR A 74 -16.16 0.45 25.57
CA TYR A 74 -15.11 1.28 24.98
C TYR A 74 -15.59 1.86 23.66
N ARG A 75 -15.05 3.01 23.29
CA ARG A 75 -15.15 3.53 21.93
C ARG A 75 -13.80 3.40 21.25
N ILE A 76 -13.79 2.92 20.01
CA ILE A 76 -12.56 2.81 19.22
C ILE A 76 -12.45 4.04 18.33
N LYS A 77 -11.33 4.75 18.46
CA LYS A 77 -10.95 5.83 17.53
C LYS A 77 -9.82 5.32 16.64
N LEU A 78 -10.08 5.19 15.35
CA LEU A 78 -9.06 4.80 14.37
C LEU A 78 -8.38 6.07 13.83
N THR A 79 -7.09 6.19 14.07
CA THR A 79 -6.25 7.26 13.51
C THR A 79 -5.21 6.68 12.56
N ILE A 80 -4.80 7.46 11.57
CA ILE A 80 -3.76 7.06 10.64
C ILE A 80 -2.47 7.68 11.15
N VAL A 81 -1.46 6.85 11.40
CA VAL A 81 -0.10 7.36 11.51
C VAL A 81 0.51 7.18 10.15
N GLU A 82 0.80 8.29 9.48
CA GLU A 82 1.75 8.29 8.37
C GLU A 82 3.09 7.83 8.95
N ARG A 83 3.29 6.51 9.05
CA ARG A 83 4.65 6.01 9.09
C ARG A 83 5.21 6.39 7.73
N PRO A 84 6.23 7.27 7.64
CA PRO A 84 7.00 7.33 6.41
C PRO A 84 7.34 5.88 6.11
N LEU A 85 7.00 5.41 4.90
CA LEU A 85 7.38 4.09 4.43
C LEU A 85 8.81 3.91 4.89
N GLN A 86 9.05 3.01 5.85
CA GLN A 86 10.40 2.81 6.33
C GLN A 86 11.18 2.46 5.07
N ASP A 87 12.09 3.34 4.68
CA ASP A 87 13.16 3.07 3.76
C ASP A 87 13.94 1.94 4.42
N LYS A 88 13.42 0.70 4.29
CA LYS A 88 14.31 -0.43 4.17
C LYS A 88 15.12 -0.05 2.96
N THR A 89 16.31 0.50 3.22
CA THR A 89 17.35 0.71 2.21
C THR A 89 17.65 -0.67 1.64
N ILE A 90 16.81 -1.11 0.70
CA ILE A 90 17.07 -2.24 -0.15
C ILE A 90 18.25 -1.75 -0.96
N LYS A 91 19.45 -2.21 -0.62
CA LYS A 91 20.64 -1.97 -1.46
C LYS A 91 20.21 -2.35 -2.89
N PRO A 92 20.22 -1.41 -3.85
CA PRO A 92 19.79 -1.73 -5.20
C PRO A 92 20.78 -2.73 -5.77
N SER A 93 20.40 -4.00 -5.77
CA SER A 93 21.15 -5.00 -6.51
C SER A 93 20.91 -4.68 -7.98
N GLN A 94 21.95 -4.17 -8.66
CA GLN A 94 21.95 -3.79 -10.08
C GLN A 94 21.43 -4.90 -11.01
N VAL A 95 21.36 -6.13 -10.52
CA VAL A 95 20.84 -7.31 -11.21
C VAL A 95 19.33 -7.19 -11.51
N ILE A 96 18.55 -6.53 -10.65
CA ILE A 96 17.08 -6.47 -10.82
C ILE A 96 16.69 -5.49 -11.94
N SER A 97 17.43 -4.40 -12.11
CA SER A 97 17.16 -3.38 -13.13
C SER A 97 17.24 -3.93 -14.56
N LYS A 98 18.14 -4.90 -14.81
CA LYS A 98 18.30 -5.54 -16.13
C LYS A 98 17.08 -6.36 -16.56
N HIS A 99 16.48 -7.11 -15.65
CA HIS A 99 15.32 -7.96 -15.99
C HIS A 99 14.07 -7.16 -16.39
N ILE A 100 13.97 -5.89 -16.00
CA ILE A 100 12.86 -5.04 -16.39
C ILE A 100 13.06 -4.52 -17.81
N LEU A 101 14.30 -4.17 -18.17
CA LEU A 101 14.63 -3.76 -19.54
C LEU A 101 14.29 -4.87 -20.54
N GLU A 102 14.43 -6.15 -20.16
CA GLU A 102 14.00 -7.29 -20.97
C GLU A 102 12.47 -7.39 -21.12
N ARG A 103 11.71 -6.83 -20.16
CA ARG A 103 10.24 -6.84 -20.15
C ARG A 103 9.63 -5.59 -20.76
N LEU A 104 10.38 -4.48 -20.84
CA LEU A 104 9.92 -3.23 -21.43
C LEU A 104 10.21 -3.22 -22.94
N ASN A 105 9.17 -2.98 -23.73
CA ASN A 105 9.35 -2.72 -25.17
C ASN A 105 10.22 -1.46 -25.40
N PRO A 106 11.36 -1.56 -26.11
CA PRO A 106 12.27 -0.43 -26.34
C PRO A 106 11.67 0.69 -27.19
N ASN A 107 10.62 0.41 -27.97
CA ASN A 107 9.96 1.41 -28.83
C ASN A 107 8.91 2.25 -28.08
N TYR A 108 8.60 1.90 -26.83
CA TYR A 108 7.58 2.59 -26.04
C TYR A 108 8.23 3.62 -25.12
N THR A 109 8.82 4.66 -25.71
CA THR A 109 9.46 5.77 -25.01
C THR A 109 8.59 7.04 -25.06
N PHE A 110 8.86 8.04 -24.21
CA PHE A 110 8.18 9.33 -24.33
C PHE A 110 8.49 10.05 -25.64
N ALA A 111 9.68 9.86 -26.20
CA ALA A 111 10.09 10.48 -27.46
C ALA A 111 9.23 9.99 -28.63
N ASP A 112 8.86 8.71 -28.63
CA ASP A 112 8.02 8.10 -29.68
C ASP A 112 6.51 8.27 -29.44
N PHE A 113 6.11 8.88 -28.31
CA PHE A 113 4.71 9.09 -27.97
C PHE A 113 4.18 10.40 -28.56
N VAL A 114 3.28 10.28 -29.54
CA VAL A 114 2.66 11.46 -30.17
C VAL A 114 1.61 12.07 -29.24
N VAL A 115 1.88 13.30 -28.80
CA VAL A 115 0.99 14.07 -27.91
C VAL A 115 -0.03 14.85 -28.73
N GLY A 116 -1.31 14.70 -28.38
CA GLY A 116 -2.44 15.46 -28.91
C GLY A 116 -3.44 15.80 -27.81
N GLU A 117 -4.45 16.61 -28.11
CA GLU A 117 -5.37 17.13 -27.08
C GLU A 117 -6.07 16.03 -26.27
N CYS A 118 -6.37 14.89 -26.90
CA CYS A 118 -7.04 13.76 -26.27
C CYS A 118 -6.16 12.94 -25.31
N ASN A 119 -4.83 13.04 -25.38
CA ASN A 119 -3.89 12.27 -24.54
C ASN A 119 -2.91 13.16 -23.74
N LYS A 120 -2.97 14.48 -23.95
CA LYS A 120 -2.11 15.49 -23.32
C LYS A 120 -2.13 15.41 -21.79
N LEU A 121 -3.30 15.20 -21.19
CA LEU A 121 -3.43 15.07 -19.74
C LEU A 121 -2.71 13.83 -19.21
N ALA A 122 -2.93 12.68 -19.83
CA ALA A 122 -2.28 11.42 -19.42
C ALA A 122 -0.76 11.49 -19.59
N HIS A 123 -0.30 12.08 -20.69
CA HIS A 123 1.12 12.31 -20.93
C HIS A 123 1.75 13.25 -19.89
N ALA A 124 1.10 14.38 -19.59
CA ALA A 124 1.59 15.32 -18.58
C ALA A 124 1.63 14.69 -17.17
N ALA A 125 0.62 13.91 -16.81
CA ALA A 125 0.60 13.18 -15.54
C ALA A 125 1.73 12.13 -15.46
N ALA A 126 1.98 11.42 -16.56
CA ALA A 126 3.10 10.47 -16.66
C ALA A 126 4.45 11.16 -16.47
N LEU A 127 4.68 12.32 -17.11
CA LEU A 127 5.88 13.13 -16.93
C LEU A 127 6.03 13.67 -15.49
N ALA A 128 4.94 14.08 -14.85
CA ALA A 128 4.99 14.54 -13.47
C ALA A 128 5.43 13.43 -12.50
N VAL A 129 4.97 12.20 -12.73
CA VAL A 129 5.38 11.03 -11.94
C VAL A 129 6.85 10.68 -12.16
N THR A 130 7.37 10.81 -13.37
CA THR A 130 8.80 10.55 -13.63
C THR A 130 9.69 11.64 -13.06
N ALA A 131 9.27 12.91 -13.12
CA ALA A 131 10.01 14.02 -12.53
C ALA A 131 10.08 13.95 -10.99
N SER A 132 9.06 13.42 -10.33
CA SER A 132 9.03 13.29 -8.87
C SER A 132 8.31 11.99 -8.44
N PRO A 133 8.99 10.84 -8.52
CA PRO A 133 8.41 9.54 -8.24
C PRO A 133 7.81 9.48 -6.83
N ALA A 134 6.61 8.90 -6.72
CA ALA A 134 5.83 8.76 -5.49
C ALA A 134 5.42 10.07 -4.75
N LYS A 135 5.80 11.26 -5.26
CA LYS A 135 5.46 12.55 -4.67
C LYS A 135 4.40 13.32 -5.46
N ALA A 136 4.50 13.34 -6.79
CA ALA A 136 3.54 14.06 -7.62
C ALA A 136 2.16 13.37 -7.61
N TYR A 137 2.15 12.07 -7.86
CA TYR A 137 0.95 11.23 -7.82
C TYR A 137 1.30 9.83 -7.32
N ASN A 138 0.53 9.32 -6.37
CA ASN A 138 0.64 7.95 -5.88
C ASN A 138 -0.73 7.46 -5.36
N PRO A 139 -1.45 6.59 -6.08
CA PRO A 139 -1.09 5.99 -7.37
C PRO A 139 -1.37 6.90 -8.58
N LEU A 140 -0.70 6.64 -9.70
CA LEU A 140 -1.11 7.13 -11.03
C LEU A 140 -2.00 6.08 -11.69
N PHE A 141 -3.22 6.46 -12.07
CA PHE A 141 -4.17 5.57 -12.73
C PHE A 141 -4.54 6.10 -14.12
N ILE A 142 -4.22 5.34 -15.17
CA ILE A 142 -4.50 5.69 -16.58
C ILE A 142 -5.55 4.73 -17.12
N TYR A 143 -6.67 5.26 -17.61
CA TYR A 143 -7.76 4.48 -18.22
C TYR A 143 -8.14 5.03 -19.60
N GLY A 144 -8.78 4.20 -20.42
CA GLY A 144 -9.17 4.55 -21.78
C GLY A 144 -9.39 3.32 -22.66
N GLY A 145 -10.01 3.51 -23.83
CA GLY A 145 -10.25 2.46 -24.82
C GLY A 145 -8.98 1.76 -25.33
N VAL A 146 -9.17 0.69 -26.09
CA VAL A 146 -8.06 -0.06 -26.71
C VAL A 146 -7.27 0.82 -27.67
N GLY A 147 -5.95 0.62 -27.77
CA GLY A 147 -5.10 1.37 -28.70
C GLY A 147 -4.79 2.83 -28.36
N LEU A 148 -5.29 3.36 -27.23
CA LEU A 148 -5.08 4.77 -26.85
C LEU A 148 -3.74 5.06 -26.14
N GLY A 149 -2.76 4.15 -26.23
CA GLY A 149 -1.41 4.39 -25.71
C GLY A 149 -1.21 4.17 -24.20
N LYS A 150 -2.16 3.55 -23.49
CA LYS A 150 -2.01 3.22 -22.05
C LYS A 150 -0.74 2.42 -21.75
N THR A 151 -0.53 1.33 -22.48
CA THR A 151 0.66 0.47 -22.35
C THR A 151 1.93 1.21 -22.75
N HIS A 152 1.86 2.06 -23.79
CA HIS A 152 2.99 2.88 -24.22
C HIS A 152 3.43 3.82 -23.10
N LEU A 153 2.49 4.59 -22.51
CA LEU A 153 2.81 5.50 -21.41
C LEU A 153 3.37 4.76 -20.19
N LEU A 154 2.83 3.60 -19.85
CA LEU A 154 3.32 2.80 -18.72
C LEU A 154 4.77 2.34 -18.94
N HIS A 155 5.11 1.91 -20.15
CA HIS A 155 6.48 1.54 -20.52
C HIS A 155 7.41 2.75 -20.56
N ALA A 156 6.95 3.88 -21.09
CA ALA A 156 7.72 5.12 -21.16
C ALA A 156 8.12 5.61 -19.77
N ILE A 157 7.20 5.55 -18.79
CA ILE A 157 7.52 5.81 -17.37
C ILE A 157 8.62 4.87 -16.88
N GLY A 158 8.51 3.57 -17.18
CA GLY A 158 9.51 2.57 -16.78
C GLY A 158 10.91 2.89 -17.31
N HIS A 159 11.03 3.19 -18.60
CA HIS A 159 12.30 3.60 -19.22
C HIS A 159 12.87 4.86 -18.58
N GLU A 160 12.02 5.87 -18.39
CA GLU A 160 12.44 7.16 -17.83
C GLU A 160 12.95 7.04 -16.40
N ILE A 161 12.28 6.24 -15.55
CA ILE A 161 12.69 6.00 -14.17
C ILE A 161 14.01 5.23 -14.12
N ILE A 162 14.19 4.20 -14.94
CA ILE A 162 15.43 3.41 -14.97
C ILE A 162 16.62 4.28 -15.37
N ASN A 163 16.43 5.17 -16.36
CA ASN A 163 17.47 6.06 -16.85
C ASN A 163 17.84 7.16 -15.85
N HIS A 164 16.86 7.81 -15.22
CA HIS A 164 17.10 8.92 -14.28
C HIS A 164 17.41 8.47 -12.86
N TYR A 165 16.89 7.33 -12.43
CA TYR A 165 17.01 6.82 -11.07
C TYR A 165 17.54 5.38 -11.05
N PRO A 166 18.85 5.16 -11.33
CA PRO A 166 19.44 3.82 -11.43
C PRO A 166 19.39 3.01 -10.13
N HIS A 167 19.14 3.67 -9.00
CA HIS A 167 18.99 3.04 -7.68
C HIS A 167 17.56 2.56 -7.38
N PHE A 168 16.58 2.90 -8.23
CA PHE A 168 15.20 2.49 -7.98
C PHE A 168 14.99 1.04 -8.44
N ARG A 169 14.26 0.28 -7.64
CA ARG A 169 13.76 -1.03 -8.05
C ARG A 169 12.43 -0.84 -8.77
N VAL A 170 12.48 -0.84 -10.09
CA VAL A 170 11.27 -0.78 -10.93
C VAL A 170 10.69 -2.20 -11.07
N GLN A 171 9.41 -2.35 -11.38
CA GLN A 171 8.81 -3.64 -11.72
C GLN A 171 7.66 -3.39 -12.71
N TYR A 172 7.63 -4.17 -13.78
CA TYR A 172 6.51 -4.23 -14.71
C TYR A 172 5.87 -5.62 -14.66
N ILE A 173 4.54 -5.64 -14.53
CA ILE A 173 3.73 -6.87 -14.47
C ILE A 173 2.32 -6.56 -15.00
N SER A 174 1.74 -7.49 -15.75
CA SER A 174 0.33 -7.42 -16.14
C SER A 174 -0.56 -7.90 -14.98
N SER A 175 -1.82 -7.45 -14.95
CA SER A 175 -2.77 -7.93 -13.92
C SER A 175 -2.99 -9.45 -13.99
N GLU A 176 -2.91 -10.03 -15.18
CA GLU A 176 -2.99 -11.49 -15.40
C GLU A 176 -1.77 -12.21 -14.81
N GLU A 177 -0.56 -11.76 -15.12
CA GLU A 177 0.67 -12.32 -14.54
C GLU A 177 0.66 -12.21 -13.01
N PHE A 178 0.23 -11.07 -12.47
CA PHE A 178 0.12 -10.86 -11.03
C PHE A 178 -0.87 -11.83 -10.39
N THR A 179 -2.03 -12.01 -11.01
CA THR A 179 -3.06 -12.95 -10.53
C THR A 179 -2.54 -14.39 -10.56
N ASN A 180 -1.87 -14.79 -11.64
CA ASN A 180 -1.29 -16.13 -11.77
C ASN A 180 -0.22 -16.39 -10.69
N GLN A 181 0.65 -15.41 -10.41
CA GLN A 181 1.65 -15.51 -9.35
C GLN A 181 1.01 -15.61 -7.97
N LEU A 182 -0.08 -14.87 -7.73
CA LEU A 182 -0.78 -14.88 -6.44
C LEU A 182 -1.49 -16.22 -6.18
N ILE A 183 -2.02 -16.87 -7.22
CA ILE A 183 -2.65 -18.19 -7.10
C ILE A 183 -1.61 -19.30 -6.87
N GLN A 184 -0.40 -19.15 -7.43
CA GLN A 184 0.67 -20.14 -7.33
C GLN A 184 1.53 -20.01 -6.06
N ALA A 185 1.35 -18.95 -5.27
CA ALA A 185 2.09 -18.67 -4.04
C ALA A 185 1.40 -19.24 -2.79
#